data_AF-A0A158DRU5-F1
#
_entry.id   AF-A0A158DRU5-F1
#
_cell.length_a   1.000
_cell.length_b   1.000
_cell.length_c   1.000
_cell.angle_alpha   90.00
_cell.angle_beta   90.00
_cell.angle_gamma   90.00
#
_symmetry.space_group_name_H-M   'P 1'
#
loop_
_entity.id
_entity.type
_entity.pdbx_description
1 polymer ?
#
loop_
_entity_poly.entity_id
_entity_poly.type
_entity_poly.pdbx_seq_one_letter_code
_entity_poly.pdbx_strand_id
1 'polypeptide(L)'
;MKATIWGHTQLPEGHEEVHRFAFELHDGSEAPPVRESISLRTARVVVAHLQDGNALIQMFRTIVNSKPTDYDHLVGQSFEDDFIENGPSDRVDDAPGWQNAER
;
A
#
# COMPACT_ATOMS: atom_id res chain seq x y z
N MET A 1 -6.10 -6.87 3.24
CA MET A 1 -4.66 -6.82 2.90
C MET A 1 -3.85 -6.47 4.14
N LYS A 2 -2.57 -6.88 4.19
CA LYS A 2 -1.60 -6.50 5.23
C LYS A 2 -0.29 -6.03 4.59
N ALA A 3 0.25 -4.92 5.07
CA ALA A 3 1.54 -4.36 4.66
C ALA A 3 2.49 -4.29 5.86
N THR A 4 3.70 -4.82 5.74
CA THR A 4 4.70 -4.83 6.83
C THR A 4 6.02 -4.23 6.34
N ILE A 5 6.53 -3.22 7.03
CA ILE A 5 7.86 -2.68 6.76
C ILE A 5 8.89 -3.62 7.36
N TRP A 6 9.86 -4.08 6.58
CA TRP A 6 10.90 -5.00 7.06
C TRP A 6 12.32 -4.43 6.88
N GLY A 7 12.47 -3.30 6.18
CA GLY A 7 13.76 -2.67 6.01
C GLY A 7 13.68 -1.18 5.78
N HIS A 8 14.70 -0.47 6.25
CA HIS A 8 14.97 0.92 5.95
C HIS A 8 16.45 1.03 5.54
N THR A 9 16.73 1.85 4.53
CA THR A 9 18.10 2.11 4.09
C THR A 9 18.24 3.57 3.68
N GLN A 10 19.28 4.21 4.22
CA GLN A 10 19.71 5.52 3.77
C GLN A 10 20.61 5.38 2.55
N LEU A 11 20.31 6.10 1.47
CA LEU A 11 21.17 6.12 0.29
C LEU A 11 22.30 7.16 0.45
N PRO A 12 23.49 6.92 -0.13
CA PRO A 12 24.59 7.89 -0.11
C PRO A 12 24.19 9.25 -0.70
N GLU A 13 24.82 10.32 -0.22
CA GLU A 13 24.61 11.69 -0.73
C GLU A 13 24.82 11.74 -2.26
N GLY A 14 23.83 12.28 -2.98
CA GLY A 14 23.83 12.39 -4.45
C GLY A 14 22.61 11.78 -5.15
N HIS A 15 21.79 11.01 -4.44
CA HIS A 15 20.44 10.65 -4.89
C HIS A 15 19.44 11.56 -4.16
N GLU A 16 18.61 12.30 -4.91
CA GLU A 16 17.66 13.31 -4.41
C GLU A 16 16.50 12.74 -3.55
N GLU A 17 16.73 11.61 -2.87
CA GLU A 17 15.77 10.72 -2.25
C GLU A 17 16.47 9.86 -1.18
N VAL A 18 16.85 10.46 -0.06
CA VAL A 18 17.84 9.89 0.88
C VAL A 18 17.34 8.65 1.66
N HIS A 19 16.07 8.23 1.51
CA HIS A 19 15.52 7.09 2.26
C HIS A 19 14.70 6.14 1.39
N ARG A 20 14.95 4.83 1.56
CA ARG A 20 14.22 3.73 0.95
C ARG A 20 13.65 2.82 2.02
N PHE A 21 12.41 2.39 1.85
CA PHE A 21 11.72 1.45 2.71
C PHE A 21 11.40 0.18 1.93
N ALA A 22 11.74 -0.97 2.50
CA ALA A 22 11.38 -2.28 1.98
C ALA A 22 10.21 -2.84 2.80
N PHE A 23 9.23 -3.40 2.10
CA PHE A 23 8.00 -3.89 2.73
C PHE A 23 7.52 -5.18 2.06
N GLU A 24 6.67 -5.90 2.79
CA GLU A 24 5.96 -7.10 2.33
C GLU A 24 4.46 -6.80 2.26
N LEU A 25 3.82 -7.27 1.21
CA LEU A 25 2.37 -7.20 1.01
C LEU A 25 1.78 -8.61 1.04
N HIS A 26 0.81 -8.81 1.94
CA HIS A 26 -0.06 -9.97 1.95
C HIS A 26 -1.44 -9.53 1.49
N ASP A 27 -1.93 -10.10 0.39
CA ASP A 27 -3.27 -9.81 -0.14
C ASP A 27 -4.39 -10.49 0.65
N GLY A 28 -4.04 -11.40 1.57
CA GLY A 28 -4.98 -12.18 2.37
C GLY A 28 -5.35 -13.54 1.75
N SER A 29 -4.76 -13.88 0.61
CA SER A 29 -4.85 -15.22 0.01
C SER A 29 -3.75 -16.16 0.54
N GLU A 30 -3.77 -17.42 0.10
CA GLU A 30 -2.68 -18.38 0.35
C GLU A 30 -1.43 -18.10 -0.51
N ALA A 31 -1.47 -17.09 -1.39
CA ALA A 31 -0.31 -16.73 -2.20
C ALA A 31 0.85 -16.23 -1.33
N PRO A 32 2.11 -16.46 -1.74
CA PRO A 32 3.26 -15.90 -1.04
C PRO A 32 3.22 -14.37 -1.02
N PRO A 33 3.71 -13.73 0.06
CA PRO A 33 3.79 -12.27 0.12
C PRO A 33 4.69 -11.70 -0.97
N VAL A 34 4.29 -10.53 -1.47
CA VAL A 34 5.08 -9.78 -2.45
C VAL A 34 6.04 -8.84 -1.70
N ARG A 35 7.31 -8.85 -2.09
CA ARG A 35 8.35 -7.97 -1.53
C ARG A 35 8.62 -6.81 -2.46
N GLU A 36 8.46 -5.60 -1.96
CA GLU A 36 8.64 -4.37 -2.72
C GLU A 36 9.51 -3.36 -1.96
N SER A 37 9.94 -2.31 -2.67
CA SER A 37 10.60 -1.17 -2.04
C SER A 37 10.16 0.15 -2.63
N ILE A 38 10.11 1.20 -1.80
CA ILE A 38 9.70 2.54 -2.21
C ILE A 38 10.67 3.60 -1.67
N SER A 39 10.89 4.66 -2.44
CA SER A 39 11.62 5.84 -2.00
C SER A 39 10.69 6.85 -1.32
N LEU A 40 11.24 7.70 -0.44
CA LEU A 40 10.45 8.65 0.33
C LEU A 40 9.63 9.65 -0.52
N ARG A 41 10.13 10.21 -1.62
CA ARG A 41 9.32 11.07 -2.54
C ARG A 41 8.30 10.30 -3.30
N THR A 42 8.59 9.05 -3.71
CA THR A 42 7.55 8.25 -4.34
C THR A 42 6.40 8.06 -3.35
N ALA A 43 6.69 7.74 -2.08
CA ALA A 43 5.66 7.67 -1.04
C ALA A 43 4.92 9.02 -0.85
N ARG A 44 5.62 10.16 -0.83
CA ARG A 44 5.01 11.50 -0.76
C ARG A 44 4.09 11.78 -1.94
N VAL A 45 4.50 11.45 -3.16
CA VAL A 45 3.71 11.63 -4.39
C VAL A 45 2.46 10.77 -4.32
N VAL A 46 2.58 9.50 -3.93
CA VAL A 46 1.45 8.57 -3.83
C VAL A 46 0.43 9.07 -2.80
N VAL A 47 0.88 9.44 -1.60
CA VAL A 47 0.00 9.93 -0.52
C VAL A 47 -0.69 11.25 -0.88
N ALA A 48 -0.05 12.12 -1.66
CA ALA A 48 -0.65 13.38 -2.10
C ALA A 48 -1.85 13.19 -3.05
N HIS A 49 -1.94 12.06 -3.75
CA HIS A 49 -2.96 11.83 -4.78
C HIS A 49 -3.99 10.76 -4.39
N LEU A 50 -3.81 10.03 -3.28
CA LEU A 50 -4.71 8.96 -2.86
C LEU A 50 -5.37 9.27 -1.50
N GLN A 51 -6.70 9.37 -1.51
CA GLN A 51 -7.50 9.70 -0.33
C GLN A 51 -7.99 8.46 0.44
N ASP A 52 -8.23 7.34 -0.24
CA ASP A 52 -8.69 6.09 0.38
C ASP A 52 -7.54 5.24 0.91
N GLY A 53 -7.64 4.84 2.18
CA GLY A 53 -6.52 4.32 2.94
C GLY A 53 -6.56 2.81 3.16
N ASN A 54 -6.29 2.00 2.14
CA ASN A 54 -5.91 0.60 2.38
C ASN A 54 -4.56 0.53 3.14
N ALA A 55 -4.17 -0.63 3.65
CA ALA A 55 -3.00 -0.85 4.48
C ALA A 55 -1.71 -0.28 3.88
N LEU A 56 -1.58 -0.32 2.55
CA LEU A 56 -0.43 0.22 1.82
C LEU A 56 -0.40 1.75 1.89
N ILE A 57 -1.54 2.40 1.69
CA ILE A 57 -1.66 3.86 1.80
C ILE A 57 -1.48 4.33 3.25
N GLN A 58 -1.98 3.57 4.24
CA GLN A 58 -1.72 3.84 5.66
C GLN A 58 -0.24 3.73 6.02
N MET A 59 0.44 2.70 5.50
CA MET A 59 1.88 2.53 5.65
C MET A 59 2.65 3.72 5.05
N PHE A 60 2.32 4.14 3.82
CA PHE A 60 2.97 5.29 3.18
C PHE A 60 2.71 6.59 3.93
N ARG A 61 1.49 6.82 4.42
CA ARG A 61 1.18 7.99 5.26
C ARG A 61 2.03 8.01 6.53
N THR A 62 2.19 6.85 7.17
CA THR A 62 3.04 6.73 8.37
C THR A 62 4.50 7.06 8.06
N ILE A 63 5.06 6.49 6.98
CA ILE A 63 6.42 6.81 6.53
C ILE A 63 6.59 8.31 6.28
N VAL A 64 5.64 8.93 5.56
CA VAL A 64 5.71 10.34 5.18
C VAL A 64 5.58 11.29 6.39
N ASN A 65 4.79 10.91 7.40
CA ASN A 65 4.56 11.72 8.60
C ASN A 65 5.62 11.51 9.69
N SER A 66 6.43 10.45 9.61
CA SER A 66 7.52 10.19 10.54
C SER A 66 8.72 11.11 10.32
N LYS A 67 9.45 11.38 11.40
CA LYS A 67 10.72 12.11 11.32
C LYS A 67 11.83 11.16 10.88
N PRO A 68 12.90 11.66 10.23
CA PRO A 68 14.02 10.81 9.83
C PRO A 68 14.67 10.03 10.97
N THR A 69 14.67 10.58 12.19
CA THR A 69 15.18 9.92 13.40
C THR A 69 14.35 8.71 13.83
N ASP A 70 13.13 8.57 13.33
CA ASP A 70 12.19 7.51 13.70
C ASP A 70 12.05 6.43 12.61
N TYR A 71 12.74 6.56 11.46
CA TYR A 71 12.55 5.63 10.34
C TYR A 71 12.96 4.20 10.66
N ASP A 72 14.01 4.00 11.44
CA ASP A 72 14.41 2.65 11.87
C ASP A 72 13.37 2.04 12.84
N HIS A 73 12.63 2.85 13.58
CA HIS A 73 11.54 2.38 14.45
C HIS A 73 10.31 1.93 13.66
N LEU A 74 10.19 2.30 12.38
CA LEU A 74 9.10 1.83 11.52
C LEU A 74 9.31 0.37 11.08
N VAL A 75 10.53 -0.15 11.17
CA VAL A 75 10.82 -1.54 10.81
C VAL A 75 10.10 -2.50 11.77
N GLY A 76 9.37 -3.45 11.21
CA GLY A 76 8.48 -4.37 11.93
C GLY A 76 7.05 -3.86 12.07
N GLN A 77 6.77 -2.58 11.78
CA GLN A 77 5.42 -2.07 11.83
C GLN A 77 4.57 -2.67 10.72
N SER A 78 3.38 -3.13 11.10
CA SER A 78 2.40 -3.72 10.20
C SER A 78 1.12 -2.89 10.16
N PHE A 79 0.50 -2.86 8.99
CA PHE A 79 -0.73 -2.16 8.69
C PHE A 79 -1.68 -3.17 8.08
N GLU A 80 -2.95 -3.14 8.47
CA GLU A 80 -3.98 -4.06 8.00
C GLU A 80 -5.16 -3.24 7.53
N ASP A 81 -5.82 -3.68 6.45
CA ASP A 81 -7.11 -3.08 6.09
C ASP A 81 -8.09 -3.37 7.22
N ASP A 82 -8.89 -2.38 7.59
CA ASP A 82 -10.19 -2.63 8.18
C ASP A 82 -11.03 -3.28 7.08
N PHE A 83 -10.92 -4.60 6.93
CA PHE A 83 -11.73 -5.36 6.01
C PHE A 83 -13.18 -5.24 6.50
N ILE A 84 -13.91 -4.23 6.00
CA ILE A 84 -15.37 -4.26 6.09
C ILE A 84 -15.76 -5.41 5.18
N GLU A 85 -16.12 -6.53 5.79
CA GLU A 85 -16.60 -7.77 5.17
C GLU A 85 -17.77 -7.55 4.18
N ASN A 86 -18.34 -6.32 4.14
CA ASN A 86 -19.40 -5.87 3.25
C ASN A 86 -19.20 -4.40 2.76
N GLY A 87 -17.97 -3.99 2.39
CA GLY A 87 -17.77 -2.74 1.62
C GLY A 87 -18.25 -2.92 0.17
N PRO A 88 -18.79 -1.88 -0.51
CA PRO A 88 -19.38 -2.03 -1.83
C PRO A 88 -18.32 -2.59 -2.78
N SER A 89 -18.55 -3.81 -3.25
CA SER A 89 -17.73 -4.45 -4.25
C SER A 89 -17.96 -3.70 -5.55
N ASP A 90 -17.09 -2.73 -5.86
CA ASP A 90 -16.98 -2.09 -7.19
C ASP A 90 -16.48 -3.07 -8.28
N ARG A 91 -16.72 -4.37 -8.10
CA ARG A 91 -16.71 -5.33 -9.21
C ARG A 91 -17.96 -5.05 -10.05
N VAL A 92 -17.80 -4.13 -10.99
CA VAL A 92 -18.40 -4.12 -12.34
C VAL A 92 -19.81 -4.72 -12.45
N ASP A 93 -20.78 -3.80 -12.52
CA ASP A 93 -22.08 -3.89 -13.22
C ASP A 93 -22.45 -5.28 -13.80
N ASP A 94 -23.19 -6.09 -13.03
CA ASP A 94 -24.14 -7.03 -13.62
C ASP A 94 -25.34 -6.23 -14.17
N ALA A 95 -25.13 -5.64 -15.34
CA ALA A 95 -26.18 -5.05 -16.15
C ALA A 95 -27.30 -6.08 -16.38
N PRO A 96 -28.59 -5.65 -16.37
CA PRO A 96 -29.70 -6.57 -16.51
C PRO A 96 -29.77 -7.15 -17.93
N GLY A 97 -29.61 -8.48 -18.00
CA GLY A 97 -30.15 -9.40 -19.01
C GLY A 97 -30.33 -8.89 -20.45
N TRP A 98 -29.35 -9.16 -21.31
CA TRP A 98 -29.63 -9.29 -22.74
C TRP A 98 -30.30 -10.65 -23.00
N GLN A 99 -31.62 -10.66 -22.93
CA GLN A 99 -32.46 -11.69 -23.53
C GLN A 99 -32.22 -11.66 -25.04
N ASN A 100 -31.48 -12.64 -25.57
CA ASN A 100 -31.45 -12.87 -27.01
C ASN A 100 -32.86 -13.25 -27.44
N ALA A 101 -33.51 -12.32 -28.13
CA ALA A 101 -34.81 -12.52 -28.74
C ALA A 101 -34.76 -13.65 -29.78
N GLU A 102 -35.88 -14.36 -29.81
CA GLU A 102 -36.22 -15.53 -30.60
C GLU A 102 -35.84 -15.44 -32.08
N ARG A 103 -35.52 -16.61 -32.66
CA ARG A 103 -35.87 -16.93 -34.05
C ARG A 103 -36.11 -18.41 -34.25
#